data_AF-A0A7C2EB99-F1
#
_entry.id   AF-A0A7C2EB99-F1
#
_cell.length_a   1.000
_cell.length_b   1.000
_cell.length_c   1.000
_cell.angle_alpha   90.00
_cell.angle_beta   90.00
_cell.angle_gamma   90.00
#
_symmetry.space_group_name_H-M   'P 1'
#
loop_
_entity.id
_entity.type
_entity.pdbx_description
1 polymer ?
#
loop_
_entity_poly.entity_id
_entity_poly.type
_entity_poly.pdbx_seq_one_letter_code
_entity_poly.pdbx_strand_id
1 'polypeptide(L)'
;MRWAQRTDQESQAGFGNYSWPDARRYYLTALTDPDPTAREQAFADTFRALGQVMHLVVDASVPEHVRADPHPLGAVFGNYEYWVSNQHPDPASAQRFITDFLSAPISSDPALFDIPPPVGEDIAKVRIARLFDSDRYTGTNPEVTAGSLIGIAEVANANFLSEDTRHGQYPHPARANMEPYVRFYTRTGLPRPYYKMKPGFGLPADPVAEVCVLNELTGLDELCVDSEVWRETARHMLPRAVGYSQAVLDYFFRGTLDFEVKPKGDDPTLRELKITNAAAEAMDGDFH
;
A
#
# COMPACT_ATOMS: atom_id res chain seq x y z
N MET A 1 -2.91 -7.42 6.20
CA MET A 1 -4.28 -6.91 5.95
C MET A 1 -5.30 -7.32 7.01
N ARG A 2 -5.48 -8.62 7.34
CA ARG A 2 -6.57 -9.09 8.23
C ARG A 2 -6.86 -8.18 9.43
N TRP A 3 -5.81 -7.72 10.13
CA TRP A 3 -5.92 -6.77 11.23
C TRP A 3 -6.77 -5.52 10.91
N ALA A 4 -6.64 -4.94 9.73
CA ALA A 4 -7.38 -3.75 9.28
C ALA A 4 -8.88 -3.99 9.08
N GLN A 5 -9.35 -5.24 9.09
CA GLN A 5 -10.78 -5.58 8.94
C GLN A 5 -11.35 -6.33 10.15
N ARG A 6 -10.55 -6.48 11.21
CA ARG A 6 -11.00 -7.07 12.47
C ARG A 6 -11.95 -6.12 13.20
N THR A 7 -12.98 -6.66 13.82
CA THR A 7 -13.91 -5.91 14.66
C THR A 7 -13.54 -5.92 16.15
N ASP A 8 -12.41 -6.55 16.52
CA ASP A 8 -11.97 -6.77 17.90
C ASP A 8 -10.57 -6.19 18.21
N GLN A 9 -10.14 -5.17 17.45
CA GLN A 9 -8.80 -4.58 17.54
C GLN A 9 -8.43 -4.07 18.94
N GLU A 10 -9.33 -3.36 19.62
CA GLU A 10 -9.10 -2.82 20.96
C GLU A 10 -8.71 -3.93 21.96
N SER A 11 -9.40 -5.06 21.90
CA SER A 11 -9.17 -6.19 22.81
C SER A 11 -7.82 -6.89 22.59
N GLN A 12 -7.21 -6.76 21.41
CA GLN A 12 -5.99 -7.47 21.05
C GLN A 12 -4.72 -6.61 21.17
N ALA A 13 -4.81 -5.32 20.89
CA ALA A 13 -3.62 -4.49 20.70
C ALA A 13 -3.61 -3.21 21.53
N GLY A 14 -4.75 -2.79 22.13
CA GLY A 14 -4.83 -1.57 22.93
C GLY A 14 -4.63 -0.26 22.14
N PHE A 15 -4.52 -0.33 20.81
CA PHE A 15 -4.32 0.84 19.93
C PHE A 15 -5.63 1.47 19.41
N GLY A 16 -6.78 0.99 19.90
CA GLY A 16 -8.12 1.53 19.59
C GLY A 16 -8.91 0.74 18.54
N ASN A 17 -10.07 1.28 18.17
CA ASN A 17 -11.02 0.72 17.20
C ASN A 17 -10.99 1.56 15.91
N TYR A 18 -10.06 1.25 15.01
CA TYR A 18 -9.80 2.05 13.80
C TYR A 18 -9.67 1.16 12.56
N SER A 19 -10.37 0.04 12.57
CA SER A 19 -10.49 -0.87 11.45
C SER A 19 -11.34 -0.27 10.32
N TRP A 20 -11.38 -0.93 9.17
CA TRP A 20 -12.28 -0.59 8.07
C TRP A 20 -13.76 -0.61 8.50
N PRO A 21 -14.28 -1.65 9.19
CA PRO A 21 -15.61 -1.59 9.80
C PRO A 21 -15.83 -0.39 10.72
N ASP A 22 -14.85 -0.03 11.54
CA ASP A 22 -14.95 1.14 12.42
C ASP A 22 -15.05 2.44 11.63
N ALA A 23 -14.23 2.61 10.60
CA ALA A 23 -14.31 3.76 9.69
C ALA A 23 -15.72 3.89 9.09
N ARG A 24 -16.34 2.77 8.66
CA ARG A 24 -17.72 2.77 8.14
C ARG A 24 -18.74 3.15 9.20
N ARG A 25 -18.60 2.65 10.42
CA ARG A 25 -19.48 2.97 11.56
C ARG A 25 -19.37 4.44 11.95
N TYR A 26 -18.15 4.97 12.08
CA TYR A 26 -17.92 6.38 12.36
C TYR A 26 -18.50 7.27 11.27
N TYR A 27 -18.33 6.90 10.00
CA TYR A 27 -18.88 7.69 8.90
C TYR A 27 -20.41 7.69 8.91
N LEU A 28 -21.05 6.56 9.22
CA LEU A 28 -22.51 6.51 9.40
C LEU A 28 -22.95 7.45 10.52
N THR A 29 -22.34 7.37 11.70
CA THR A 29 -22.62 8.27 12.82
C THR A 29 -22.42 9.74 12.43
N ALA A 30 -21.34 10.06 11.72
CA ALA A 30 -21.05 11.41 11.24
C ALA A 30 -22.17 11.98 10.35
N LEU A 31 -22.85 11.13 9.59
CA LEU A 31 -23.94 11.53 8.70
C LEU A 31 -25.31 11.56 9.38
N THR A 32 -25.56 10.71 10.39
CA THR A 32 -26.91 10.46 10.90
C THR A 32 -27.17 10.94 12.32
N ASP A 33 -26.15 11.21 13.13
CA ASP A 33 -26.35 11.57 14.53
C ASP A 33 -27.09 12.91 14.67
N PRO A 34 -28.12 13.02 15.53
CA PRO A 34 -28.85 14.28 15.72
C PRO A 34 -28.03 15.37 16.42
N ASP A 35 -27.00 15.01 17.19
CA ASP A 35 -26.11 15.98 17.85
C ASP A 35 -25.00 16.45 16.89
N PRO A 36 -24.94 17.74 16.53
CA PRO A 36 -23.88 18.29 15.70
C PRO A 36 -22.47 18.02 16.25
N THR A 37 -22.29 18.03 17.57
CA THR A 37 -20.98 17.80 18.20
C THR A 37 -20.54 16.35 18.00
N ALA A 38 -21.46 15.40 18.18
CA ALA A 38 -21.20 13.98 17.95
C ALA A 38 -20.85 13.71 16.48
N ARG A 39 -21.53 14.37 15.53
CA ARG A 39 -21.22 14.26 14.10
C ARG A 39 -19.80 14.73 13.76
N GLU A 40 -19.39 15.90 14.26
CA GLU A 40 -18.04 16.43 14.02
C GLU A 40 -16.95 15.50 14.58
N GLN A 41 -17.16 14.97 15.79
CA GLN A 41 -16.24 13.98 16.37
C GLN A 41 -16.18 12.70 15.52
N ALA A 42 -17.32 12.21 15.05
CA ALA A 42 -17.38 11.02 14.21
C ALA A 42 -16.73 11.23 12.83
N PHE A 43 -16.77 12.44 12.26
CA PHE A 43 -15.95 12.78 11.09
C PHE A 43 -14.45 12.68 11.39
N ALA A 44 -14.00 13.24 12.52
CA ALA A 44 -12.60 13.15 12.92
C ALA A 44 -12.15 11.69 13.10
N ASP A 45 -12.98 10.86 13.73
CA ASP A 45 -12.70 9.43 13.91
C ASP A 45 -12.71 8.65 12.58
N THR A 46 -13.59 9.02 11.65
CA THR A 46 -13.61 8.45 10.28
C THR A 46 -12.26 8.68 9.59
N PHE A 47 -11.79 9.94 9.54
CA PHE A 47 -10.54 10.26 8.85
C PHE A 47 -9.31 9.69 9.57
N ARG A 48 -9.35 9.61 10.91
CA ARG A 48 -8.31 8.91 11.67
C ARG A 48 -8.25 7.42 11.30
N ALA A 49 -9.39 6.73 11.27
CA ALA A 49 -9.46 5.32 10.89
C ALA A 49 -8.95 5.10 9.46
N LEU A 50 -9.38 5.94 8.49
CA LEU A 50 -8.87 5.89 7.12
C LEU A 50 -7.36 6.11 7.04
N GLY A 51 -6.82 7.05 7.82
CA GLY A 51 -5.38 7.27 7.94
C GLY A 51 -4.63 6.02 8.40
N GLN A 52 -5.17 5.29 9.37
CA GLN A 52 -4.56 4.04 9.85
C GLN A 52 -4.66 2.91 8.83
N VAL A 53 -5.75 2.82 8.06
CA VAL A 53 -5.84 1.86 6.94
C VAL A 53 -4.81 2.19 5.85
N MET A 54 -4.68 3.47 5.47
CA MET A 54 -3.68 3.92 4.49
C MET A 54 -2.25 3.70 4.99
N HIS A 55 -1.98 3.87 6.29
CA HIS A 55 -0.67 3.59 6.88
C HIS A 55 -0.21 2.15 6.57
N LEU A 56 -1.10 1.17 6.70
CA LEU A 56 -0.77 -0.22 6.37
C LEU A 56 -0.50 -0.43 4.87
N VAL A 57 -1.15 0.34 3.99
CA VAL A 57 -0.88 0.30 2.54
C VAL A 57 0.54 0.81 2.28
N VAL A 58 0.93 1.88 2.96
CA VAL A 58 2.28 2.43 2.90
C VAL A 58 3.29 1.42 3.47
N ASP A 59 3.02 0.78 4.60
CA ASP A 59 3.90 -0.27 5.14
C ASP A 59 4.05 -1.44 4.16
N ALA A 60 2.95 -1.85 3.51
CA ALA A 60 2.98 -2.91 2.50
C ALA A 60 3.75 -2.52 1.22
N SER A 61 4.13 -1.24 1.06
CA SER A 61 5.02 -0.79 -0.02
C SER A 61 6.51 -0.92 0.32
N VAL A 62 6.84 -1.19 1.58
CA VAL A 62 8.21 -1.31 2.07
C VAL A 62 8.65 -2.77 1.97
N PRO A 63 9.73 -3.09 1.22
CA PRO A 63 10.22 -4.46 1.06
C PRO A 63 10.49 -5.16 2.39
N GLU A 64 11.06 -4.46 3.36
CA GLU A 64 11.35 -4.98 4.69
C GLU A 64 10.10 -5.54 5.41
N HIS A 65 8.97 -4.81 5.38
CA HIS A 65 7.74 -5.24 6.05
C HIS A 65 7.13 -6.48 5.39
N VAL A 66 7.06 -6.50 4.05
CA VAL A 66 6.44 -7.62 3.31
C VAL A 66 7.35 -8.83 3.17
N ARG A 67 8.63 -8.68 3.53
CA ARG A 67 9.61 -9.77 3.61
C ARG A 67 9.87 -10.20 5.06
N ALA A 68 9.06 -9.74 6.02
CA ALA A 68 9.19 -10.09 7.43
C ALA A 68 10.63 -9.89 7.94
N ASP A 69 11.25 -8.81 7.49
CA ASP A 69 12.65 -8.51 7.71
C ASP A 69 12.86 -7.95 9.12
N PRO A 70 13.58 -8.65 10.02
CA PRO A 70 13.79 -8.15 11.37
C PRO A 70 14.98 -7.18 11.40
N HIS A 71 14.71 -5.88 11.36
CA HIS A 71 15.74 -4.83 11.37
C HIS A 71 15.72 -3.97 12.66
N PRO A 72 15.93 -4.55 13.87
CA PRO A 72 15.84 -3.83 15.15
C PRO A 72 16.92 -2.75 15.32
N LEU A 73 17.99 -2.81 14.51
CA LEU A 73 19.10 -1.86 14.52
C LEU A 73 19.11 -0.96 13.27
N GLY A 74 17.98 -0.85 12.55
CA GLY A 74 17.86 -0.01 11.36
C GLY A 74 18.21 1.46 11.62
N ALA A 75 18.00 1.95 12.85
CA ALA A 75 18.41 3.31 13.24
C ALA A 75 19.93 3.52 13.29
N VAL A 76 20.69 2.44 13.49
CA VAL A 76 22.15 2.45 13.67
C VAL A 76 22.86 2.07 12.37
N PHE A 77 22.37 1.07 11.66
CA PHE A 77 22.99 0.57 10.43
C PHE A 77 22.35 1.12 9.15
N GLY A 78 21.19 1.77 9.27
CA GLY A 78 20.44 2.36 8.17
C GLY A 78 19.58 1.32 7.44
N ASN A 79 18.30 1.63 7.22
CA ASN A 79 17.40 0.84 6.37
C ASN A 79 16.71 1.75 5.34
N TYR A 80 15.84 1.18 4.51
CA TYR A 80 15.08 1.94 3.51
C TYR A 80 14.30 3.13 4.10
N GLU A 81 13.60 2.94 5.22
CA GLU A 81 12.77 3.98 5.85
C GLU A 81 13.59 5.15 6.41
N TYR A 82 14.74 4.86 7.03
CA TYR A 82 15.69 5.89 7.46
C TYR A 82 16.31 6.61 6.26
N TRP A 83 16.65 5.89 5.20
CA TRP A 83 17.13 6.50 3.97
C TRP A 83 16.07 7.45 3.39
N VAL A 84 14.81 7.03 3.30
CA VAL A 84 13.68 7.85 2.84
C VAL A 84 13.56 9.09 3.72
N SER A 85 13.49 8.94 5.04
CA SER A 85 13.37 10.05 6.00
C SER A 85 14.50 11.08 5.84
N ASN A 86 15.72 10.62 5.60
CA ASN A 86 16.90 11.46 5.39
C ASN A 86 16.87 12.23 4.05
N GLN A 87 15.97 11.92 3.12
CA GLN A 87 15.81 12.70 1.88
C GLN A 87 14.98 13.97 2.06
N HIS A 88 14.26 14.12 3.17
CA HIS A 88 13.36 15.26 3.41
C HIS A 88 13.39 15.80 4.87
N PRO A 89 14.56 16.07 5.46
CA PRO A 89 14.69 16.55 6.85
C PRO A 89 14.22 18.00 7.06
N ASP A 90 14.01 18.77 5.99
CA ASP A 90 13.65 20.19 6.04
C ASP A 90 12.62 20.55 4.94
N PRO A 91 11.94 21.71 5.02
CA PRO A 91 10.92 22.06 4.04
C PRO A 91 11.40 22.12 2.58
N ALA A 92 12.65 22.54 2.32
CA ALA A 92 13.16 22.65 0.96
C ALA A 92 13.51 21.27 0.38
N SER A 93 14.08 20.37 1.19
CA SER A 93 14.30 18.98 0.78
C SER A 93 12.99 18.20 0.64
N ALA A 94 12.00 18.45 1.49
CA ALA A 94 10.66 17.87 1.36
C ALA A 94 9.97 18.25 0.04
N GLN A 95 10.07 19.51 -0.40
CA GLN A 95 9.49 19.91 -1.70
C GLN A 95 10.17 19.20 -2.89
N ARG A 96 11.49 18.99 -2.83
CA ARG A 96 12.22 18.22 -3.84
C ARG A 96 11.81 16.76 -3.81
N PHE A 97 11.73 16.16 -2.63
CA PHE A 97 11.30 14.78 -2.44
C PHE A 97 9.88 14.53 -3.00
N ILE A 98 8.94 15.45 -2.73
CA ILE A 98 7.60 15.42 -3.33
C ILE A 98 7.69 15.44 -4.85
N THR A 99 8.48 16.34 -5.41
CA THR A 99 8.66 16.47 -6.86
C THR A 99 9.23 15.18 -7.46
N ASP A 100 10.26 14.62 -6.84
CA ASP A 100 11.02 13.49 -7.37
C ASP A 100 10.31 12.14 -7.21
N PHE A 101 9.50 11.95 -6.15
CA PHE A 101 8.96 10.64 -5.78
C PHE A 101 7.44 10.59 -5.60
N LEU A 102 6.76 11.70 -5.26
CA LEU A 102 5.34 11.66 -4.85
C LEU A 102 4.39 12.36 -5.83
N SER A 103 4.93 13.20 -6.73
CA SER A 103 4.13 14.08 -7.61
C SER A 103 3.45 13.37 -8.78
N ALA A 104 3.84 12.13 -9.07
CA ALA A 104 3.28 11.31 -10.15
C ALA A 104 2.80 9.95 -9.62
N PRO A 105 1.65 9.89 -8.91
CA PRO A 105 1.14 8.64 -8.33
C PRO A 105 0.98 7.54 -9.38
N ILE A 106 1.31 6.30 -8.99
CA ILE A 106 1.07 5.10 -9.80
C ILE A 106 -0.13 4.37 -9.19
N SER A 107 -1.28 4.49 -9.82
CA SER A 107 -2.52 3.88 -9.34
C SER A 107 -2.58 2.38 -9.62
N SER A 108 -3.30 1.67 -8.75
CA SER A 108 -3.74 0.30 -9.02
C SER A 108 -4.85 0.28 -10.07
N ASP A 109 -5.06 -0.89 -10.67
CA ASP A 109 -6.24 -1.12 -11.50
C ASP A 109 -7.50 -1.22 -10.62
N PRO A 110 -8.57 -0.43 -10.86
CA PRO A 110 -9.83 -0.54 -10.12
C PRO A 110 -10.45 -1.94 -10.14
N ALA A 111 -10.17 -2.75 -11.18
CA ALA A 111 -10.62 -4.13 -11.26
C ALA A 111 -10.01 -5.04 -10.18
N LEU A 112 -9.03 -4.56 -9.38
CA LEU A 112 -8.61 -5.25 -8.15
C LEU A 112 -9.79 -5.52 -7.23
N PHE A 113 -10.74 -4.58 -7.14
CA PHE A 113 -11.89 -4.73 -6.26
C PHE A 113 -12.87 -5.81 -6.73
N ASP A 114 -12.81 -6.21 -8.01
CA ASP A 114 -13.62 -7.29 -8.56
C ASP A 114 -13.09 -8.69 -8.17
N ILE A 115 -11.83 -8.79 -7.71
CA ILE A 115 -11.20 -10.06 -7.30
C ILE A 115 -11.79 -10.56 -5.97
N PRO A 116 -12.50 -11.70 -5.94
CA PRO A 116 -13.13 -12.22 -4.74
C PRO A 116 -12.12 -12.56 -3.64
N PRO A 117 -12.47 -12.42 -2.34
CA PRO A 117 -11.66 -12.96 -1.26
C PRO A 117 -11.41 -14.46 -1.49
N PRO A 118 -10.29 -15.01 -0.99
CA PRO A 118 -10.02 -16.44 -1.13
C PRO A 118 -11.11 -17.27 -0.46
N VAL A 119 -11.35 -18.47 -0.97
CA VAL A 119 -12.24 -19.42 -0.32
C VAL A 119 -11.72 -19.70 1.09
N GLY A 120 -12.58 -19.51 2.09
CA GLY A 120 -12.24 -19.69 3.51
C GLY A 120 -11.61 -18.48 4.20
N GLU A 121 -11.52 -17.33 3.54
CA GLU A 121 -11.09 -16.09 4.21
C GLU A 121 -12.22 -15.51 5.07
N ASP A 122 -12.03 -15.56 6.40
CA ASP A 122 -13.07 -15.18 7.35
C ASP A 122 -12.96 -13.77 7.92
N ILE A 123 -11.80 -13.12 7.78
CA ILE A 123 -11.51 -11.81 8.38
C ILE A 123 -11.43 -10.73 7.30
N ALA A 124 -10.62 -10.98 6.28
CA ALA A 124 -10.28 -10.05 5.20
C ALA A 124 -11.31 -10.04 4.06
N LYS A 125 -12.60 -9.90 4.36
CA LYS A 125 -13.72 -10.07 3.41
C LYS A 125 -13.96 -8.86 2.49
N VAL A 126 -13.63 -7.65 2.94
CA VAL A 126 -13.84 -6.44 2.14
C VAL A 126 -12.76 -6.33 1.08
N ARG A 127 -13.15 -6.00 -0.16
CA ARG A 127 -12.27 -5.98 -1.35
C ARG A 127 -11.11 -5.00 -1.28
N ILE A 128 -11.09 -4.08 -0.31
CA ILE A 128 -9.92 -3.28 0.01
C ILE A 128 -8.67 -4.15 0.30
N ALA A 129 -8.87 -5.42 0.65
CA ALA A 129 -7.88 -6.49 0.64
C ALA A 129 -6.92 -6.47 -0.54
N ARG A 130 -7.50 -6.27 -1.71
CA ARG A 130 -6.86 -6.50 -2.99
C ARG A 130 -5.84 -5.43 -3.33
N LEU A 131 -5.88 -4.29 -2.64
CA LEU A 131 -4.80 -3.30 -2.68
C LEU A 131 -3.51 -3.82 -2.02
N PHE A 132 -3.62 -4.68 -1.01
CA PHE A 132 -2.46 -5.25 -0.31
C PHE A 132 -1.96 -6.48 -1.04
N ASP A 133 -2.87 -7.43 -1.24
CA ASP A 133 -2.60 -8.76 -1.79
C ASP A 133 -3.77 -9.16 -2.68
N SER A 134 -3.48 -9.32 -3.97
CA SER A 134 -4.42 -9.71 -4.99
C SER A 134 -4.49 -11.22 -5.23
N ASP A 135 -3.64 -12.02 -4.56
CA ASP A 135 -3.42 -13.45 -4.78
C ASP A 135 -2.98 -13.83 -6.21
N ARG A 136 -2.30 -12.93 -6.93
CA ARG A 136 -1.91 -13.14 -8.33
C ARG A 136 -0.46 -13.59 -8.47
N TYR A 137 0.40 -13.14 -7.57
CA TYR A 137 1.78 -13.58 -7.46
C TYR A 137 1.88 -14.85 -6.62
N THR A 138 2.32 -15.93 -7.26
CA THR A 138 2.39 -17.29 -6.70
C THR A 138 3.81 -17.67 -6.25
N GLY A 139 4.77 -16.75 -6.35
CA GLY A 139 6.19 -17.03 -6.15
C GLY A 139 6.89 -17.67 -7.36
N THR A 140 6.17 -17.96 -8.45
CA THR A 140 6.73 -18.57 -9.67
C THR A 140 6.55 -17.73 -10.94
N ASN A 141 5.75 -16.66 -10.84
CA ASN A 141 5.32 -15.80 -11.94
C ASN A 141 5.61 -14.31 -11.64
N PRO A 142 6.87 -13.92 -11.37
CA PRO A 142 7.20 -12.56 -10.94
C PRO A 142 6.79 -11.48 -11.95
N GLU A 143 6.66 -11.82 -13.23
CA GLU A 143 6.23 -10.90 -14.29
C GLU A 143 4.85 -10.27 -14.05
N VAL A 144 3.95 -10.95 -13.31
CA VAL A 144 2.62 -10.40 -13.01
C VAL A 144 2.69 -9.15 -12.14
N THR A 145 3.78 -8.99 -11.38
CA THR A 145 3.97 -7.86 -10.46
C THR A 145 4.37 -6.57 -11.14
N ALA A 146 4.65 -6.61 -12.46
CA ALA A 146 4.81 -5.42 -13.28
C ALA A 146 3.46 -4.81 -13.74
N GLY A 147 2.36 -5.57 -13.65
CA GLY A 147 1.02 -5.11 -14.04
C GLY A 147 0.38 -4.16 -13.02
N SER A 148 -0.71 -3.51 -13.40
CA SER A 148 -1.52 -2.65 -12.52
C SER A 148 -2.54 -3.42 -11.67
N LEU A 149 -2.97 -4.59 -12.15
CA LEU A 149 -3.87 -5.50 -11.45
C LEU A 149 -3.06 -6.42 -10.51
N ILE A 150 -2.48 -5.84 -9.46
CA ILE A 150 -1.66 -6.53 -8.47
C ILE A 150 -1.78 -5.83 -7.10
N GLY A 151 -1.59 -6.55 -5.99
CA GLY A 151 -1.48 -5.96 -4.66
C GLY A 151 -0.09 -5.36 -4.42
N ILE A 152 -0.01 -4.26 -3.66
CA ILE A 152 1.24 -3.54 -3.42
C ILE A 152 2.30 -4.38 -2.70
N ALA A 153 1.87 -5.31 -1.83
CA ALA A 153 2.78 -6.19 -1.11
C ALA A 153 3.45 -7.19 -2.05
N GLU A 154 2.72 -7.69 -3.05
CA GLU A 154 3.26 -8.59 -4.08
C GLU A 154 4.30 -7.85 -4.93
N VAL A 155 4.05 -6.57 -5.26
CA VAL A 155 5.03 -5.72 -5.97
C VAL A 155 6.29 -5.54 -5.14
N ALA A 156 6.17 -5.12 -3.88
CA ALA A 156 7.32 -4.90 -3.01
C ALA A 156 8.12 -6.20 -2.81
N ASN A 157 7.45 -7.31 -2.50
CA ASN A 157 8.08 -8.59 -2.17
C ASN A 157 8.84 -9.19 -3.35
N ALA A 158 8.23 -9.21 -4.55
CA ALA A 158 8.80 -9.88 -5.71
C ALA A 158 9.94 -9.10 -6.40
N ASN A 159 9.95 -7.76 -6.25
CA ASN A 159 10.82 -6.89 -7.06
C ASN A 159 12.00 -6.29 -6.31
N PHE A 160 11.95 -6.23 -4.98
CA PHE A 160 12.98 -5.57 -4.19
C PHE A 160 13.47 -6.48 -3.06
N LEU A 161 14.77 -6.38 -2.80
CA LEU A 161 15.39 -7.00 -1.63
C LEU A 161 15.17 -6.12 -0.40
N SER A 162 15.22 -6.74 0.76
CA SER A 162 15.32 -6.10 2.06
C SER A 162 16.67 -6.47 2.69
N GLU A 163 17.06 -5.80 3.76
CA GLU A 163 18.37 -5.99 4.36
C GLU A 163 18.53 -7.42 4.91
N ASP A 164 17.87 -7.83 5.97
CA ASP A 164 18.18 -9.10 6.66
C ASP A 164 17.62 -10.38 5.99
N THR A 165 16.71 -10.24 5.02
CA THR A 165 16.01 -11.35 4.36
C THR A 165 16.24 -11.42 2.84
N ARG A 166 17.37 -10.85 2.39
CA ARG A 166 17.88 -10.95 1.00
C ARG A 166 18.31 -12.36 0.55
N HIS A 167 18.42 -13.34 1.48
CA HIS A 167 19.04 -14.65 1.23
C HIS A 167 18.04 -15.81 1.10
N GLY A 168 17.40 -15.95 -0.07
CA GLY A 168 16.70 -17.18 -0.46
C GLY A 168 15.42 -17.54 0.32
N GLN A 169 15.00 -16.68 1.25
CA GLN A 169 13.75 -16.82 1.99
C GLN A 169 12.51 -16.55 1.12
N TYR A 170 12.68 -15.71 0.10
CA TYR A 170 11.67 -15.40 -0.90
C TYR A 170 12.19 -15.78 -2.29
N PRO A 171 11.33 -16.28 -3.19
CA PRO A 171 11.76 -16.76 -4.50
C PRO A 171 12.24 -15.65 -5.42
N HIS A 172 11.79 -14.41 -5.20
CA HIS A 172 12.18 -13.24 -5.99
C HIS A 172 12.50 -12.03 -5.11
N PRO A 173 13.33 -11.06 -5.57
CA PRO A 173 14.23 -11.16 -6.73
C PRO A 173 15.23 -12.31 -6.61
N ALA A 174 15.30 -13.19 -7.62
CA ALA A 174 16.24 -14.31 -7.64
C ALA A 174 17.54 -13.89 -8.34
N ARG A 175 18.70 -14.38 -7.89
CA ARG A 175 19.98 -14.13 -8.57
C ARG A 175 19.94 -14.53 -10.05
N ALA A 176 19.22 -15.60 -10.39
CA ALA A 176 19.03 -16.07 -11.77
C ALA A 176 18.27 -15.05 -12.65
N ASN A 177 17.44 -14.20 -12.05
CA ASN A 177 16.61 -13.20 -12.72
C ASN A 177 17.32 -11.85 -12.86
N MET A 178 18.56 -11.75 -12.39
CA MET A 178 19.34 -10.52 -12.42
C MET A 178 20.53 -10.65 -13.37
N GLU A 179 21.01 -9.50 -13.87
CA GLU A 179 22.24 -9.41 -14.64
C GLU A 179 23.27 -8.51 -13.92
N PRO A 180 24.53 -8.98 -13.75
CA PRO A 180 25.56 -8.20 -13.11
C PRO A 180 26.07 -7.10 -14.04
N TYR A 181 26.43 -5.96 -13.46
CA TYR A 181 27.14 -4.90 -14.17
C TYR A 181 27.94 -4.05 -13.18
N VAL A 182 28.82 -3.19 -13.70
CA VAL A 182 29.60 -2.24 -12.88
C VAL A 182 29.13 -0.83 -13.19
N ARG A 183 28.94 -0.03 -12.15
CA ARG A 183 28.67 1.41 -12.28
C ARG A 183 29.39 2.22 -11.21
N PHE A 184 29.49 3.51 -11.43
CA PHE A 184 30.06 4.43 -10.44
C PHE A 184 29.04 4.72 -9.34
N TYR A 185 29.46 4.50 -8.09
CA TYR A 185 28.67 4.81 -6.92
C TYR A 185 28.65 6.32 -6.69
N THR A 186 27.46 6.92 -6.70
CA THR A 186 27.29 8.39 -6.72
C THR A 186 27.99 9.10 -5.56
N ARG A 187 28.02 8.48 -4.38
CA ARG A 187 28.60 9.06 -3.16
C ARG A 187 30.13 9.12 -3.18
N THR A 188 30.79 8.15 -3.81
CA THR A 188 32.25 8.01 -3.75
C THR A 188 32.94 8.22 -5.10
N GLY A 189 32.20 8.13 -6.21
CA GLY A 189 32.74 8.13 -7.55
C GLY A 189 33.53 6.86 -7.91
N LEU A 190 33.52 5.84 -7.05
CA LEU A 190 34.24 4.58 -7.29
C LEU A 190 33.36 3.56 -8.03
N PRO A 191 33.94 2.74 -8.92
CA PRO A 191 33.20 1.66 -9.55
C PRO A 191 32.80 0.61 -8.50
N ARG A 192 31.53 0.19 -8.51
CA ARG A 192 31.00 -0.88 -7.67
C ARG A 192 30.19 -1.88 -8.51
N PRO A 193 30.18 -3.17 -8.17
CA PRO A 193 29.38 -4.17 -8.86
C PRO A 193 27.93 -4.15 -8.35
N TYR A 194 26.98 -4.12 -9.27
CA TYR A 194 25.54 -4.15 -9.00
C TYR A 194 24.86 -5.22 -9.85
N TYR A 195 23.60 -5.45 -9.52
CA TYR A 195 22.64 -6.22 -10.30
C TYR A 195 21.47 -5.35 -10.72
N LYS A 196 20.99 -5.56 -11.94
CA LYS A 196 19.70 -5.05 -12.41
C LYS A 196 18.76 -6.20 -12.76
N MET A 197 17.46 -5.95 -12.68
CA MET A 197 16.46 -6.96 -13.02
C MET A 197 16.48 -7.22 -14.54
N LYS A 198 16.49 -8.50 -14.95
CA LYS A 198 16.35 -8.87 -16.36
C LYS A 198 14.92 -8.54 -16.84
N PRO A 199 14.75 -8.17 -18.12
CA PRO A 199 13.41 -8.00 -18.69
C PRO A 199 12.54 -9.25 -18.50
N GLY A 200 11.28 -9.05 -18.15
CA GLY A 200 10.29 -10.13 -18.00
C GLY A 200 10.27 -10.83 -16.64
N PHE A 201 10.98 -10.34 -15.63
CA PHE A 201 10.97 -10.90 -14.26
C PHE A 201 10.40 -9.94 -13.21
N GLY A 202 9.48 -9.06 -13.62
CA GLY A 202 8.87 -8.04 -12.77
C GLY A 202 9.19 -6.62 -13.24
N LEU A 203 9.32 -5.70 -12.28
CA LEU A 203 9.67 -4.30 -12.53
C LEU A 203 11.11 -4.18 -13.05
N PRO A 204 11.38 -3.23 -13.96
CA PRO A 204 12.71 -3.00 -14.52
C PRO A 204 13.61 -2.22 -13.54
N ALA A 205 13.81 -2.73 -12.32
CA ALA A 205 14.59 -2.09 -11.28
C ALA A 205 16.10 -2.10 -11.60
N ASP A 206 16.71 -0.92 -11.62
CA ASP A 206 18.14 -0.73 -11.87
C ASP A 206 18.78 0.36 -10.97
N PRO A 207 19.52 -0.01 -9.90
CA PRO A 207 19.90 -1.35 -9.49
C PRO A 207 18.86 -2.02 -8.58
N VAL A 208 18.81 -3.35 -8.59
CA VAL A 208 18.00 -4.16 -7.66
C VAL A 208 18.82 -4.71 -6.48
N ALA A 209 20.14 -4.84 -6.64
CA ALA A 209 21.04 -5.27 -5.58
C ALA A 209 22.46 -4.76 -5.82
N GLU A 210 23.24 -4.65 -4.75
CA GLU A 210 24.68 -4.45 -4.78
C GLU A 210 25.40 -5.79 -4.48
N VAL A 211 26.61 -5.98 -5.01
CA VAL A 211 27.53 -6.99 -4.47
C VAL A 211 28.13 -6.45 -3.18
N CYS A 212 27.96 -7.15 -2.06
CA CYS A 212 28.48 -6.69 -0.77
C CYS A 212 30.00 -6.46 -0.81
N VAL A 213 30.47 -5.32 -0.27
CA VAL A 213 31.90 -5.02 -0.13
C VAL A 213 32.64 -6.08 0.69
N LEU A 214 31.94 -6.71 1.64
CA LEU A 214 32.50 -7.80 2.44
C LEU A 214 32.86 -9.04 1.60
N ASN A 215 32.27 -9.23 0.41
CA ASN A 215 32.56 -10.39 -0.45
C ASN A 215 34.04 -10.46 -0.85
N GLU A 216 34.69 -9.31 -1.07
CA GLU A 216 36.12 -9.27 -1.39
C GLU A 216 36.99 -9.73 -0.22
N LEU A 217 36.50 -9.57 1.01
CA LEU A 217 37.20 -9.93 2.24
C LEU A 217 36.86 -11.36 2.73
N THR A 218 35.63 -11.82 2.49
CA THR A 218 35.12 -13.09 3.01
C THR A 218 35.07 -14.20 1.96
N GLY A 219 35.12 -13.86 0.66
CA GLY A 219 34.90 -14.79 -0.44
C GLY A 219 33.46 -15.29 -0.56
N LEU A 220 32.52 -14.71 0.20
CA LEU A 220 31.10 -15.02 0.11
C LEU A 220 30.47 -14.34 -1.11
N ASP A 221 29.48 -14.97 -1.75
CA ASP A 221 28.70 -14.37 -2.84
C ASP A 221 27.43 -13.73 -2.28
N GLU A 222 27.59 -12.67 -1.50
CA GLU A 222 26.51 -11.99 -0.78
C GLU A 222 25.95 -10.79 -1.56
N LEU A 223 24.62 -10.65 -1.58
CA LEU A 223 23.96 -9.44 -2.07
C LEU A 223 23.74 -8.47 -0.91
N CYS A 224 23.83 -7.18 -1.21
CA CYS A 224 23.56 -6.09 -0.27
C CYS A 224 22.54 -5.11 -0.88
N VAL A 225 21.96 -4.29 -0.02
CA VAL A 225 21.19 -3.11 -0.41
C VAL A 225 21.95 -1.86 0.05
N ASP A 226 21.99 -0.83 -0.78
CA ASP A 226 22.62 0.45 -0.48
C ASP A 226 21.71 1.62 -0.88
N SER A 227 22.20 2.85 -0.73
CA SER A 227 21.45 4.05 -1.09
C SER A 227 21.05 4.14 -2.56
N GLU A 228 21.75 3.47 -3.48
CA GLU A 228 21.35 3.42 -4.90
C GLU A 228 20.18 2.47 -5.09
N VAL A 229 20.23 1.30 -4.45
CA VAL A 229 19.14 0.31 -4.44
C VAL A 229 17.91 0.89 -3.75
N TRP A 230 18.04 1.50 -2.57
CA TRP A 230 16.92 2.13 -1.87
C TRP A 230 16.29 3.27 -2.67
N ARG A 231 17.11 4.07 -3.36
CA ARG A 231 16.57 5.12 -4.22
C ARG A 231 15.77 4.53 -5.38
N GLU A 232 16.22 3.43 -5.96
CA GLU A 232 15.49 2.76 -7.03
C GLU A 232 14.19 2.13 -6.53
N THR A 233 14.22 1.46 -5.37
CA THR A 233 13.02 1.01 -4.65
C THR A 233 12.04 2.18 -4.46
N ALA A 234 12.52 3.33 -3.99
CA ALA A 234 11.70 4.51 -3.76
C ALA A 234 11.06 5.06 -5.05
N ARG A 235 11.78 5.05 -6.18
CA ARG A 235 11.23 5.46 -7.49
C ARG A 235 10.03 4.62 -7.92
N HIS A 236 10.00 3.35 -7.53
CA HIS A 236 8.89 2.46 -7.88
C HIS A 236 7.79 2.43 -6.82
N MET A 237 8.15 2.41 -5.53
CA MET A 237 7.22 2.11 -4.45
C MET A 237 6.55 3.35 -3.86
N LEU A 238 7.23 4.49 -3.76
CA LEU A 238 6.61 5.70 -3.18
C LEU A 238 5.45 6.24 -4.04
N PRO A 239 5.55 6.35 -5.38
CA PRO A 239 4.40 6.76 -6.18
C PRO A 239 3.25 5.76 -6.12
N ARG A 240 3.55 4.45 -5.97
CA ARG A 240 2.52 3.41 -5.76
C ARG A 240 1.86 3.55 -4.39
N ALA A 241 2.63 3.82 -3.34
CA ALA A 241 2.09 4.05 -2.00
C ALA A 241 1.08 5.20 -2.01
N VAL A 242 1.37 6.29 -2.74
CA VAL A 242 0.42 7.39 -2.95
C VAL A 242 -0.81 6.92 -3.74
N GLY A 243 -0.62 6.28 -4.90
CA GLY A 243 -1.72 5.85 -5.77
C GLY A 243 -2.65 4.81 -5.12
N TYR A 244 -2.10 3.88 -4.35
CA TYR A 244 -2.88 2.88 -3.62
C TYR A 244 -3.57 3.48 -2.40
N SER A 245 -2.96 4.47 -1.73
CA SER A 245 -3.64 5.21 -0.66
C SER A 245 -4.81 6.05 -1.20
N GLN A 246 -4.67 6.64 -2.39
CA GLN A 246 -5.80 7.28 -3.08
C GLN A 246 -6.92 6.27 -3.35
N ALA A 247 -6.59 5.07 -3.82
CA ALA A 247 -7.58 4.01 -4.05
C ALA A 247 -8.34 3.59 -2.77
N VAL A 248 -7.74 3.74 -1.57
CA VAL A 248 -8.45 3.54 -0.29
C VAL A 248 -9.58 4.54 -0.13
N LEU A 249 -9.31 5.81 -0.39
CA LEU A 249 -10.29 6.89 -0.28
C LEU A 249 -11.36 6.76 -1.37
N ASP A 250 -10.95 6.55 -2.62
CA ASP A 250 -11.85 6.37 -3.75
C ASP A 250 -12.79 5.19 -3.51
N TYR A 251 -12.25 4.07 -3.02
CA TYR A 251 -13.08 2.92 -2.65
C TYR A 251 -14.00 3.29 -1.48
N PHE A 252 -13.53 3.91 -0.40
CA PHE A 252 -14.37 4.22 0.76
C PHE A 252 -15.57 5.12 0.42
N PHE A 253 -15.34 6.15 -0.42
CA PHE A 253 -16.34 7.14 -0.81
C PHE A 253 -17.03 6.84 -2.15
N ARG A 254 -16.88 5.63 -2.71
CA ARG A 254 -17.45 5.22 -4.02
C ARG A 254 -18.98 5.27 -4.12
N GLY A 255 -19.67 5.26 -2.98
CA GLY A 255 -21.13 5.18 -2.93
C GLY A 255 -21.77 6.36 -3.66
N THR A 256 -22.61 6.06 -4.64
CA THR A 256 -23.32 7.08 -5.42
C THR A 256 -24.82 6.86 -5.27
N LEU A 257 -25.52 7.85 -4.72
CA LEU A 257 -26.96 7.86 -4.59
C LEU A 257 -27.55 8.91 -5.53
N ASP A 258 -28.63 8.55 -6.20
CA ASP A 258 -29.50 9.46 -6.93
C ASP A 258 -30.84 9.57 -6.20
N PHE A 259 -31.55 10.68 -6.37
CA PHE A 259 -32.86 10.85 -5.75
C PHE A 259 -33.83 11.64 -6.62
N GLU A 260 -35.09 11.27 -6.51
CA GLU A 260 -36.20 11.95 -7.17
C GLU A 260 -37.26 12.33 -6.14
N VAL A 261 -37.73 13.59 -6.20
CA VAL A 261 -38.82 14.08 -5.34
C VAL A 261 -40.04 14.38 -6.19
N LYS A 262 -41.17 13.75 -5.88
CA LYS A 262 -42.45 13.93 -6.58
C LYS A 262 -43.58 14.28 -5.61
N PRO A 263 -44.68 14.93 -6.05
CA PRO A 263 -45.91 15.00 -5.26
C PRO A 263 -46.44 13.58 -4.97
N LYS A 264 -46.90 13.34 -3.75
CA LYS A 264 -47.51 12.06 -3.38
C LYS A 264 -49.03 12.16 -3.47
N GLY A 265 -49.59 11.72 -4.60
CA GLY A 265 -51.03 11.85 -4.89
C GLY A 265 -51.45 13.30 -5.10
N ASP A 266 -52.72 13.61 -4.79
CA ASP A 266 -53.32 14.92 -5.06
C ASP A 266 -53.05 15.96 -3.96
N ASP A 267 -52.45 15.57 -2.83
CA ASP A 267 -52.14 16.47 -1.73
C ASP A 267 -50.85 17.27 -2.03
N PRO A 268 -50.92 18.60 -2.20
CA PRO A 268 -49.77 19.44 -2.55
C PRO A 268 -48.76 19.59 -1.41
N THR A 269 -49.05 19.09 -0.22
CA THR A 269 -48.14 19.11 0.94
C THR A 269 -47.32 17.82 1.08
N LEU A 270 -47.77 16.72 0.48
CA LEU A 270 -47.06 15.45 0.54
C LEU A 270 -46.03 15.33 -0.60
N ARG A 271 -44.87 14.76 -0.28
CA ARG A 271 -43.82 14.43 -1.23
C ARG A 271 -43.49 12.94 -1.12
N GLU A 272 -43.21 12.32 -2.26
CA GLU A 272 -42.59 11.00 -2.36
C GLU A 272 -41.12 11.19 -2.73
N LEU A 273 -40.23 10.55 -1.97
CA LEU A 273 -38.80 10.53 -2.22
C LEU A 273 -38.42 9.12 -2.70
N LYS A 274 -37.94 9.02 -3.93
CA LYS A 274 -37.35 7.79 -4.47
C LYS A 274 -35.83 7.93 -4.46
N ILE A 275 -35.16 7.16 -3.62
CA ILE A 275 -33.69 7.08 -3.60
C ILE A 275 -33.28 5.88 -4.45
N THR A 276 -32.32 6.10 -5.35
CA THR A 276 -31.76 5.06 -6.23
C THR A 276 -30.29 4.91 -5.92
N ASN A 277 -29.83 3.68 -5.68
CA ASN A 277 -28.41 3.41 -5.67
C ASN A 277 -27.89 3.38 -7.12
N ALA A 278 -27.04 4.34 -7.45
CA ALA A 278 -26.39 4.41 -8.76
C ALA A 278 -25.06 3.64 -8.79
N ALA A 279 -24.60 3.11 -7.66
CA ALA A 279 -23.41 2.28 -7.60
C ALA A 279 -23.69 0.82 -8.02
N ALA A 280 -22.65 0.11 -8.44
CA ALA A 280 -22.72 -1.31 -8.81
C ALA A 280 -22.85 -2.25 -7.58
N GLU A 281 -22.57 -1.77 -6.38
CA GLU A 281 -22.67 -2.53 -5.14
C GLU A 281 -24.10 -2.57 -4.63
N ALA A 282 -24.59 -3.73 -4.16
CA ALA A 282 -25.93 -3.82 -3.58
C ALA A 282 -26.07 -2.97 -2.31
N MET A 283 -27.21 -2.30 -2.14
CA MET A 283 -27.57 -1.74 -0.84
C MET A 283 -28.15 -2.84 0.06
N ASP A 284 -27.83 -2.76 1.34
CA ASP A 284 -28.41 -3.56 2.41
C ASP A 284 -28.74 -2.63 3.59
N GLY A 285 -29.75 -2.99 4.39
CA GLY A 285 -30.23 -2.22 5.52
C GLY A 285 -31.76 -2.06 5.58
N ASP A 286 -32.25 -1.72 6.77
CA ASP A 286 -33.65 -1.40 7.00
C ASP A 286 -33.90 0.10 6.74
N PHE A 287 -34.79 0.38 5.78
CA PHE A 287 -35.20 1.74 5.45
C PHE A 287 -36.59 1.99 6.06
N HIS A 288 -36.65 2.83 7.10
CA HIS A 288 -37.88 3.20 7.82
C HIS A 288 -38.39 4.59 7.43
#